data_AF-A0A388QC20-F1
#
_entry.id   AF-A0A388QC20-F1
#
_cell.length_a   1.000
_cell.length_b   1.000
_cell.length_c   1.000
_cell.angle_alpha   90.00
_cell.angle_beta   90.00
_cell.angle_gamma   90.00
#
_symmetry.space_group_name_H-M   'P 1'
#
loop_
_entity.id
_entity.type
_entity.pdbx_description
1 polymer ?
#
loop_
_entity_poly.entity_id
_entity_poly.type
_entity_poly.pdbx_seq_one_letter_code
_entity_poly.pdbx_strand_id
1 'polypeptide(L)'
;MTFIDLETRAFKELFPGIRIQTFWGAQQLLSFVSFAAHSTVPGHSHVYEQSGAVLEGEIELAIAGEARRLQPGAHRRPVLERQPPTL
;
A
#
# COMPACT_ATOMS: atom_id res chain seq x y z
N MET A 1 17.61 -16.30 2.66
CA MET A 1 17.51 -15.73 1.29
C MET A 1 17.81 -14.25 1.40
N THR A 2 19.00 -13.83 0.99
CA THR A 2 19.51 -12.46 1.23
C THR A 2 19.05 -11.46 0.17
N PHE A 3 18.79 -11.96 -1.05
CA PHE A 3 18.31 -11.17 -2.18
C PHE A 3 17.07 -11.85 -2.75
N ILE A 4 16.03 -11.08 -3.04
CA ILE A 4 14.76 -11.56 -3.59
C ILE A 4 14.39 -10.62 -4.73
N ASP A 5 14.02 -11.19 -5.87
CA ASP A 5 13.64 -10.44 -7.07
C ASP A 5 12.12 -10.26 -7.10
N LEU A 6 11.67 -9.04 -7.44
CA LEU A 6 10.26 -8.74 -7.64
C LEU A 6 9.67 -9.55 -8.79
N GLU A 7 10.40 -9.69 -9.90
CA GLU A 7 9.91 -10.33 -11.13
C GLU A 7 9.57 -11.82 -10.91
N THR A 8 10.26 -12.46 -9.96
CA THR A 8 10.06 -13.88 -9.65
C THR A 8 9.16 -14.11 -8.43
N ARG A 9 8.78 -13.03 -7.71
CA ARG A 9 7.94 -13.14 -6.52
C ARG A 9 6.49 -13.36 -6.92
N ALA A 10 5.89 -14.47 -6.50
CA ALA A 10 4.47 -14.70 -6.69
C ALA A 10 3.63 -13.58 -6.07
N PHE A 11 2.61 -13.12 -6.79
CA PHE A 11 1.65 -12.14 -6.29
C PHE A 11 0.44 -12.83 -5.66
N LYS A 12 -0.24 -12.11 -4.77
CA LYS A 12 -1.60 -12.42 -4.31
C LYS A 12 -2.54 -11.34 -4.82
N GLU A 13 -3.71 -11.73 -5.33
CA GLU A 13 -4.79 -10.78 -5.56
C GLU A 13 -5.49 -10.49 -4.22
N LEU A 14 -5.41 -9.23 -3.79
CA LEU A 14 -5.95 -8.81 -2.49
C LEU A 14 -7.41 -8.37 -2.61
N PHE A 15 -7.72 -7.68 -3.70
CA PHE A 15 -9.04 -7.24 -4.11
C PHE A 15 -9.10 -7.32 -5.66
N PRO A 16 -10.30 -7.28 -6.27
CA PRO A 16 -10.42 -7.31 -7.73
C PRO A 16 -9.53 -6.25 -8.41
N GLY A 17 -8.57 -6.71 -9.22
CA GLY A 17 -7.65 -5.82 -9.93
C GLY A 17 -6.53 -5.24 -9.08
N ILE A 18 -6.34 -5.70 -7.84
CA ILE A 18 -5.28 -5.24 -6.93
C ILE A 18 -4.41 -6.42 -6.55
N ARG A 19 -3.15 -6.39 -7.00
CA ARG A 19 -2.16 -7.44 -6.73
C ARG A 19 -1.10 -6.93 -5.78
N ILE A 20 -0.67 -7.81 -4.86
CA ILE A 20 0.37 -7.50 -3.89
C ILE A 20 1.46 -8.57 -3.91
N GLN A 21 2.71 -8.12 -3.88
CA GLN A 21 3.90 -8.93 -3.64
C GLN A 21 4.57 -8.40 -2.38
N THR A 22 4.74 -9.27 -1.39
CA THR A 22 5.30 -8.88 -0.08
C THR A 22 6.67 -9.49 0.15
N PHE A 23 7.51 -8.75 0.86
CA PHE A 23 8.82 -9.14 1.35
C PHE A 23 8.87 -8.76 2.82
N TRP A 24 9.46 -9.60 3.67
CA TRP A 24 9.49 -9.35 5.10
C TRP A 24 10.88 -9.57 5.67
N GLY A 25 11.28 -8.66 6.55
CA GLY A 25 12.39 -8.83 7.48
C GLY A 25 11.88 -9.19 8.87
N ALA A 26 12.70 -8.99 9.90
CA ALA A 26 12.32 -9.27 11.28
C ALA A 26 11.23 -8.32 11.82
N GLN A 27 11.22 -7.06 11.37
CA GLN A 27 10.32 -6.01 11.88
C GLN A 27 9.76 -5.12 10.76
N GLN A 28 9.93 -5.51 9.50
CA GLN A 28 9.53 -4.70 8.36
C GLN A 28 8.84 -5.58 7.32
N LEU A 29 7.76 -5.06 6.76
CA LEU A 29 7.12 -5.60 5.58
C LEU A 29 7.25 -4.56 4.47
N LEU A 30 7.84 -4.96 3.36
CA LEU A 30 7.83 -4.21 2.12
C LEU A 30 6.78 -4.83 1.20
N SER A 31 5.90 -4.00 0.65
CA SER A 31 4.89 -4.42 -0.31
C SER A 31 5.02 -3.64 -1.61
N PHE A 32 4.97 -4.38 -2.71
CA PHE A 32 4.73 -3.83 -4.04
C PHE A 32 3.28 -4.11 -4.39
N VAL A 33 2.52 -3.04 -4.64
CA VAL A 33 1.08 -3.12 -4.91
C VAL A 33 0.82 -2.57 -6.30
N SER A 34 0.23 -3.39 -7.15
CA SER A 34 -0.18 -3.02 -8.50
C SER A 34 -1.70 -2.86 -8.55
N PHE A 35 -2.15 -1.78 -9.16
CA PHE A 35 -3.55 -1.41 -9.29
C PHE A 35 -3.95 -1.41 -10.76
N ALA A 36 -4.99 -2.17 -11.10
CA ALA A 36 -5.68 -1.97 -12.37
C ALA A 36 -6.42 -0.62 -12.34
N ALA A 37 -6.65 -0.04 -13.52
CA ALA A 37 -7.42 1.19 -13.64
C ALA A 37 -8.80 1.04 -12.98
N HIS A 38 -9.22 2.08 -12.24
CA HIS A 38 -10.50 2.13 -11.53
C HIS A 38 -10.69 1.07 -10.42
N SER A 39 -9.62 0.38 -9.99
CA SER A 39 -9.67 -0.46 -8.79
C SER A 39 -9.68 0.38 -7.52
N THR A 40 -10.33 -0.14 -6.47
CA THR A 40 -10.52 0.58 -5.20
C THR A 40 -10.13 -0.31 -4.03
N VAL A 41 -9.35 0.24 -3.12
CA VAL A 41 -9.11 -0.35 -1.80
C VAL A 41 -10.18 0.17 -0.85
N PRO A 42 -10.99 -0.70 -0.21
CA PRO A 42 -11.94 -0.26 0.81
C PRO A 42 -11.23 0.46 1.95
N GLY A 43 -11.89 1.45 2.55
CA GLY A 43 -11.39 2.13 3.74
C GLY A 43 -11.10 1.14 4.86
N HIS A 44 -9.91 1.22 5.45
CA HIS A 44 -9.45 0.35 6.52
C HIS A 44 -8.37 1.05 7.35
N SER A 45 -7.93 0.43 8.44
CA SER A 45 -6.92 0.96 9.38
C SER A 45 -5.98 -0.15 9.84
N HIS A 46 -4.75 0.19 10.19
CA HIS A 46 -3.75 -0.75 10.70
C HIS A 46 -3.18 -0.29 12.04
N VAL A 47 -2.89 -1.23 12.94
CA VAL A 47 -2.21 -0.94 14.22
C VAL A 47 -0.73 -0.60 14.03
N TYR A 48 -0.15 -0.98 12.89
CA TYR A 48 1.24 -0.74 12.54
C TYR A 48 1.37 0.46 11.61
N GLU A 49 2.53 1.11 11.69
CA GLU A 49 2.87 2.25 10.86
C GLU A 49 2.99 1.85 9.39
N GLN A 50 2.43 2.67 8.50
CA GLN A 50 2.48 2.46 7.06
C GLN A 50 2.95 3.71 6.33
N SER A 51 3.98 3.53 5.50
CA SER A 51 4.48 4.51 4.53
C SER A 51 4.48 3.92 3.13
N GLY A 52 4.46 4.76 2.10
CA GLY A 52 4.49 4.30 0.72
C GLY A 52 4.87 5.40 -0.26
N ALA A 53 5.29 4.99 -1.44
CA ALA A 53 5.63 5.88 -2.56
C ALA A 53 4.90 5.39 -3.81
N VAL A 54 4.47 6.32 -4.66
CA VAL A 54 4.03 5.97 -6.00
C VAL A 54 5.28 5.75 -6.86
N LEU A 55 5.38 4.56 -7.46
CA LEU A 55 6.48 4.22 -8.36
C LEU A 55 6.14 4.59 -9.81
N GLU A 56 4.93 4.26 -10.24
CA GLU A 56 4.44 4.47 -11.61
C GLU A 56 2.94 4.77 -11.60
N GLY A 57 2.46 5.42 -12.67
CA GLY A 57 1.05 5.78 -12.81
C GLY A 57 0.62 6.83 -11.79
N GLU A 58 -0.61 6.71 -11.31
CA GLU A 58 -1.20 7.69 -10.41
C GLU A 58 -2.28 7.04 -9.55
N ILE A 59 -2.41 7.50 -8.31
CA ILE A 59 -3.41 7.03 -7.37
C ILE A 59 -4.05 8.20 -6.63
N GLU A 60 -5.35 8.12 -6.36
CA GLU A 60 -5.99 8.97 -5.36
C GLU A 60 -5.88 8.27 -4.00
N LEU A 61 -5.16 8.90 -3.07
CA LEU A 61 -4.96 8.37 -1.72
C LEU A 61 -5.74 9.22 -0.71
N ALA A 62 -6.68 8.58 -0.02
CA ALA A 62 -7.42 9.19 1.08
C ALA A 62 -6.86 8.74 2.44
N ILE A 63 -6.54 9.71 3.31
CA ILE A 63 -6.07 9.47 4.68
C ILE A 63 -6.82 10.41 5.61
N ALA A 64 -7.44 9.87 6.66
CA ALA A 64 -8.18 10.66 7.66
C ALA A 64 -9.19 11.66 7.05
N GLY A 65 -9.84 11.28 5.94
CA GLY A 65 -10.82 12.12 5.23
C GLY A 65 -10.22 13.11 4.23
N GLU A 66 -8.90 13.22 4.12
CA GLU A 66 -8.24 14.05 3.13
C GLU A 66 -7.75 13.19 1.95
N ALA A 67 -8.23 13.50 0.74
CA ALA A 67 -7.82 12.83 -0.49
C ALA A 67 -6.83 13.69 -1.29
N ARG A 68 -5.76 13.07 -1.77
CA ARG A 68 -4.81 13.68 -2.70
C ARG A 68 -4.47 12.73 -3.84
N ARG A 69 -4.34 13.30 -5.04
CA ARG A 69 -3.84 12.60 -6.22
C ARG A 69 -2.31 12.62 -6.19
N LEU A 70 -1.72 11.43 -6.20
CA LEU A 70 -0.27 11.23 -6.05
C LEU A 70 0.31 10.69 -7.36
N GLN A 71 1.40 11.33 -7.79
CA GLN A 71 2.20 11.01 -8.98
C GLN A 71 3.51 10.32 -8.57
N PRO A 72 4.27 9.73 -9.50
CA PRO A 72 5.53 9.06 -9.19
C PRO A 72 6.49 9.97 -8.40
N GLY A 73 7.10 9.42 -7.34
CA GLY A 73 7.95 10.17 -6.41
C GLY A 73 7.19 10.95 -5.33
N ALA A 74 5.85 10.98 -5.35
CA ALA A 74 5.08 11.44 -4.21
C ALA A 74 5.04 10.37 -3.11
N HIS A 75 5.17 10.82 -1.86
CA HIS A 75 5.32 9.94 -0.70
C HIS A 75 4.20 10.17 0.32
N ARG A 76 3.60 9.07 0.78
CA ARG A 76 2.86 9.02 2.05
C ARG A 76 3.87 8.93 3.18
N ARG A 77 3.81 9.88 4.12
CA ARG A 77 4.59 9.82 5.36
C ARG A 77 4.11 8.66 6.25
N PRO A 78 5.00 8.11 7.10
CA PRO A 78 4.60 7.14 8.11
C PRO A 78 3.55 7.75 9.05
N VAL A 79 2.40 7.10 9.19
CA VAL A 79 1.32 7.49 10.12
C VAL A 79 0.73 6.24 10.76
N LEU A 80 0.55 6.26 12.09
CA LEU A 80 -0.25 5.30 12.83
C LEU A 80 -1.72 5.69 12.74
N GLU A 81 -2.51 4.99 11.94
CA GLU A 81 -3.96 5.19 11.89
C GLU A 81 -4.61 4.37 12.99
N ARG A 82 -4.81 4.99 14.16
CA ARG A 82 -5.65 4.39 15.21
C ARG A 82 -7.08 4.32 14.68
N GLN A 83 -7.75 3.17 14.81
CA GLN A 83 -9.18 3.04 14.53
C GLN A 83 -9.94 4.21 15.16
N PRO A 84 -10.88 4.86 14.46
CA PRO A 84 -11.89 5.64 15.17
C PRO A 84 -12.60 4.70 16.16
N PRO A 85 -12.95 5.15 17.37
CA PRO A 85 -13.66 4.30 18.31
C PRO A 85 -14.91 3.76 17.62
N THR A 86 -15.06 2.43 17.62
CA THR A 86 -16.31 1.77 17.24
C THR A 86 -17.39 2.30 18.18
N LEU A 87 -18.41 2.96 17.64
CA LEU A 87 -19.64 3.25 18.38
C LEU A 87 -20.38 1.95 18.70
#